data_AF-A0A8J5MS68-F1
#
_entry.id   AF-A0A8J5MS68-F1
#
_cell.length_a   1.000
_cell.length_b   1.000
_cell.length_c   1.000
_cell.angle_alpha   90.00
_cell.angle_beta   90.00
_cell.angle_gamma   90.00
#
_symmetry.space_group_name_H-M   'P 1'
#
loop_
_entity.id
_entity.type
_entity.pdbx_description
1 polymer ?
#
loop_
_entity_poly.entity_id
_entity_poly.type
_entity_poly.pdbx_seq_one_letter_code
_entity_poly.pdbx_strand_id
1 'polypeptide(L)'
;MDAERCLRVGYGHWPPFSMYTGDGLAGIMGTVLDVLAYKLNFCYELVPIGPGGWGTILANGTWTGLMGMCHRGEVDIALGPLAINEERAAAVDMSVPLFYDQQVISYSRPKLEPDLAGFIRPFTPLMWLINGLVVILVFIATCILLVTPSSWKSHRGSGSSSGLTRGLAVDWSVRETGPAGTWQRVYQLMLWTFGVLLNQSMAWFPSNNTGRVLGGFWLMAALIIATVYRSNLKAMIIIPKVNVPFNNLEELIEQSEIPYIVIGGGAVYSTFKAAARDSLFGRAWSNLAQAAWTYQEGLRLILYEGHAIIIDHTTILNVLHGSFSKVTFMSIREHGLINHWMHEELMNSTHCLTPPGSEPIEQRSLQLQDFYGVFILFGFGLVLSLLVFLLELVWDRLCNHHEGLSQSTTRTQPTTAPRLLTSD
;
A
#
# COMPACT_ATOMS: atom_id res chain seq x y z
N MET A 1 -38.08 -50.34 -33.73
CA MET A 1 -37.93 -48.86 -33.70
C MET A 1 -37.84 -48.53 -32.24
N ASP A 2 -36.64 -48.67 -31.69
CA ASP A 2 -36.38 -48.34 -30.29
C ASP A 2 -36.61 -46.84 -30.12
N ALA A 3 -37.37 -46.46 -29.10
CA ALA A 3 -37.56 -45.05 -28.76
C ALA A 3 -36.16 -44.43 -28.57
N GLU A 4 -35.80 -43.44 -29.39
CA GLU A 4 -34.53 -42.72 -29.26
C GLU A 4 -34.45 -42.15 -27.85
N ARG A 5 -33.63 -42.77 -27.01
CA ARG A 5 -33.41 -42.34 -25.64
C ARG A 5 -32.58 -41.07 -25.67
N CYS A 6 -33.08 -40.00 -25.06
CA CYS A 6 -32.31 -38.78 -24.90
C CYS A 6 -31.07 -39.01 -24.02
N LEU A 7 -29.96 -38.39 -24.39
CA LEU A 7 -28.70 -38.48 -23.65
C LEU A 7 -28.82 -37.75 -22.31
N ARG A 8 -28.40 -38.39 -21.22
CA ARG A 8 -28.31 -37.76 -19.90
C ARG A 8 -27.04 -36.93 -19.82
N VAL A 9 -27.19 -35.63 -19.67
CA VAL A 9 -26.07 -34.69 -19.56
C VAL A 9 -25.97 -34.21 -18.12
N GLY A 10 -24.96 -34.69 -17.41
CA GLY A 10 -24.63 -34.23 -16.08
C GLY A 10 -24.02 -32.83 -16.12
N TYR A 11 -24.50 -31.89 -15.31
CA TYR A 11 -23.99 -30.51 -15.28
C TYR A 11 -23.87 -29.95 -13.85
N GLY A 12 -22.91 -29.04 -13.64
CA GLY A 12 -22.77 -28.25 -12.41
C GLY A 12 -23.05 -26.77 -12.66
N HIS A 13 -23.63 -26.06 -11.69
CA HIS A 13 -23.77 -24.59 -11.78
C HIS A 13 -22.42 -23.91 -11.52
N TRP A 14 -21.81 -23.36 -12.57
CA TRP A 14 -20.49 -22.74 -12.55
C TRP A 14 -20.38 -21.60 -13.59
N PRO A 15 -20.80 -20.38 -13.23
CA PRO A 15 -20.69 -19.21 -14.12
C PRO A 15 -19.21 -18.88 -14.46
N PRO A 16 -18.89 -18.51 -15.72
CA PRO A 16 -19.79 -18.30 -16.86
C PRO A 16 -20.00 -19.56 -17.73
N PHE A 17 -19.42 -20.71 -17.34
CA PHE A 17 -19.38 -21.90 -18.17
C PHE A 17 -20.71 -22.64 -18.26
N SER A 18 -21.39 -22.81 -17.13
CA SER A 18 -22.64 -23.57 -17.06
C SER A 18 -23.60 -22.95 -16.05
N MET A 19 -24.73 -22.45 -16.52
CA MET A 19 -25.72 -21.74 -15.72
C MET A 19 -27.10 -22.25 -16.09
N TYR A 20 -27.82 -22.84 -15.14
CA TYR A 20 -29.19 -23.25 -15.39
C TYR A 20 -30.13 -22.05 -15.25
N THR A 21 -30.68 -21.60 -16.37
CA THR A 21 -31.81 -20.67 -16.45
C THR A 21 -33.01 -21.54 -16.74
N GLY A 22 -34.10 -21.56 -15.96
CA GLY A 22 -35.15 -22.59 -15.99
C GLY A 22 -35.69 -23.10 -17.36
N ASP A 23 -35.42 -22.38 -18.45
CA ASP A 23 -35.67 -22.77 -19.85
C ASP A 23 -34.57 -23.66 -20.50
N GLY A 24 -33.42 -23.89 -19.85
CA GLY A 24 -32.28 -24.65 -20.40
C GLY A 24 -30.93 -24.36 -19.72
N LEU A 25 -29.85 -24.94 -20.28
CA LEU A 25 -28.49 -24.67 -19.81
C LEU A 25 -27.88 -23.52 -20.60
N ALA A 26 -27.67 -22.39 -19.93
CA ALA A 26 -26.95 -21.23 -20.45
C ALA A 26 -25.45 -21.28 -20.11
N GLY A 27 -24.69 -20.35 -20.70
CA GLY A 27 -23.23 -20.28 -20.57
C GLY A 27 -22.49 -20.92 -21.74
N ILE A 28 -21.17 -20.86 -21.71
CA ILE A 28 -20.30 -21.32 -22.79
C ILE A 28 -20.57 -22.80 -23.12
N MET A 29 -20.64 -23.65 -22.10
CA MET A 29 -20.86 -25.09 -22.27
C MET A 29 -22.29 -25.44 -22.66
N GLY A 30 -23.27 -24.68 -22.18
CA GLY A 30 -24.67 -24.83 -22.60
C GLY A 30 -24.83 -24.57 -24.09
N THR A 31 -24.23 -23.48 -24.57
CA THR A 31 -24.23 -23.11 -26.00
C THR A 31 -23.54 -24.18 -26.86
N VAL A 32 -22.39 -24.70 -26.41
CA VAL A 32 -21.69 -25.78 -27.11
C VAL A 32 -22.57 -27.04 -27.18
N LEU A 33 -23.24 -27.40 -26.08
CA LEU A 33 -24.14 -28.55 -26.04
C LEU A 33 -25.31 -28.39 -27.03
N ASP A 34 -25.95 -27.22 -27.07
CA ASP A 34 -27.07 -26.94 -27.98
C ASP A 34 -26.65 -27.04 -29.45
N VAL A 35 -25.47 -26.52 -29.78
CA VAL A 35 -24.92 -26.61 -31.14
C VAL A 35 -24.63 -28.06 -31.50
N LEU A 36 -24.07 -28.85 -30.58
CA LEU A 36 -23.82 -30.28 -30.80
C LEU A 36 -25.14 -31.05 -30.97
N ALA A 37 -26.13 -30.81 -30.12
CA ALA A 37 -27.45 -31.42 -30.20
C ALA A 37 -28.13 -31.13 -31.55
N TYR A 38 -28.06 -29.88 -32.01
CA TYR A 38 -28.59 -29.48 -33.32
C TYR A 38 -27.84 -30.11 -34.50
N LYS A 39 -26.50 -30.14 -34.46
CA LYS A 39 -25.68 -30.64 -35.57
C LYS A 39 -25.67 -32.16 -35.69
N LEU A 40 -25.73 -32.86 -34.56
CA LEU A 40 -25.71 -34.32 -34.48
C LEU A 40 -27.11 -34.92 -34.35
N ASN A 41 -28.15 -34.07 -34.27
CA ASN A 41 -29.55 -34.43 -34.20
C ASN A 41 -29.86 -35.42 -33.05
N PHE A 42 -29.44 -35.10 -31.84
CA PHE A 42 -29.78 -35.86 -30.63
C PHE A 42 -30.56 -35.00 -29.63
N CYS A 43 -31.42 -35.65 -28.86
CA CYS A 43 -32.07 -35.03 -27.70
C CYS A 43 -31.27 -35.31 -26.42
N TYR A 44 -31.34 -34.40 -25.45
CA TYR A 44 -30.66 -34.55 -24.17
C TYR A 44 -31.55 -34.13 -22.99
N GLU A 45 -31.28 -34.70 -21.83
CA GLU A 45 -31.88 -34.34 -20.55
C GLU A 45 -30.80 -33.92 -19.55
N LEU A 46 -31.04 -32.84 -18.82
CA LEU A 46 -30.07 -32.28 -17.89
C LEU A 46 -30.21 -32.95 -16.52
N VAL A 47 -29.10 -33.47 -16.00
CA VAL A 47 -29.01 -34.08 -14.68
C VAL A 47 -28.09 -33.21 -13.81
N PRO A 48 -28.56 -32.66 -12.68
CA PRO A 48 -27.69 -31.86 -11.83
C PRO A 48 -26.61 -32.73 -11.17
N ILE A 49 -25.46 -32.11 -10.91
CA ILE A 49 -24.32 -32.75 -10.26
C ILE A 49 -24.67 -33.32 -8.89
N GLY A 50 -24.25 -34.56 -8.66
CA GLY A 50 -24.39 -35.24 -7.36
C GLY A 50 -23.38 -34.77 -6.30
N PRO A 51 -23.43 -35.36 -5.09
CA PRO A 51 -22.49 -35.02 -4.02
C PRO A 51 -21.04 -35.32 -4.42
N GLY A 52 -20.12 -34.45 -3.98
CA GLY A 52 -18.68 -34.58 -4.26
C GLY A 52 -18.14 -33.70 -5.39
N GLY A 53 -18.91 -32.69 -5.83
CA GLY A 53 -18.45 -31.66 -6.77
C GLY A 53 -18.10 -32.25 -8.13
N TRP A 54 -17.03 -31.73 -8.76
CA TRP A 54 -16.59 -32.20 -10.08
C TRP A 54 -16.13 -33.66 -10.10
N GLY A 55 -15.56 -34.13 -9.00
CA GLY A 55 -15.25 -35.53 -8.76
C GLY A 55 -13.80 -35.79 -8.42
N THR A 56 -13.62 -36.58 -7.38
CA THR A 56 -12.32 -37.04 -6.86
C THR A 56 -12.35 -38.54 -6.67
N ILE A 57 -11.22 -39.19 -6.90
CA ILE A 57 -11.06 -40.60 -6.61
C ILE A 57 -10.95 -40.82 -5.09
N LEU A 58 -11.70 -41.80 -4.59
CA LEU A 58 -11.65 -42.27 -3.21
C LEU A 58 -10.62 -43.40 -3.08
N ALA A 59 -10.19 -43.70 -1.85
CA ALA A 59 -9.21 -44.77 -1.58
C ALA A 59 -9.71 -46.17 -2.00
N ASN A 60 -11.02 -46.36 -2.11
CA ASN A 60 -11.65 -47.58 -2.60
C ASN A 60 -11.68 -47.66 -4.14
N GLY A 61 -11.10 -46.70 -4.86
CA GLY A 61 -11.08 -46.62 -6.31
C GLY A 61 -12.36 -46.05 -6.95
N THR A 62 -13.37 -45.70 -6.14
CA THR A 62 -14.63 -45.13 -6.67
C THR A 62 -14.53 -43.62 -6.87
N TRP A 63 -15.19 -43.12 -7.91
CA TRP A 63 -15.25 -41.70 -8.23
C TRP A 63 -16.50 -41.04 -7.62
N THR A 64 -16.32 -39.86 -7.04
CA THR A 64 -17.40 -39.00 -6.55
C THR A 64 -17.85 -38.00 -7.62
N GLY A 65 -18.95 -37.26 -7.35
CA GLY A 65 -19.33 -36.12 -8.16
C GLY A 65 -19.69 -36.46 -9.60
N LEU A 66 -19.51 -35.48 -10.49
CA LEU A 66 -19.84 -35.61 -11.92
C LEU A 66 -19.02 -36.71 -12.61
N MET A 67 -17.73 -36.80 -12.32
CA MET A 67 -16.87 -37.89 -12.81
C MET A 67 -17.41 -39.26 -12.39
N GLY A 68 -17.87 -39.40 -11.15
CA GLY A 68 -18.45 -40.65 -10.64
C GLY A 68 -19.74 -41.03 -11.33
N MET A 69 -20.62 -40.06 -11.58
CA MET A 69 -21.87 -40.29 -12.31
C MET A 69 -21.61 -40.77 -13.73
N CYS A 70 -20.62 -40.19 -14.41
CA CYS A 70 -20.23 -40.60 -15.76
C CYS A 70 -19.58 -41.99 -15.76
N HIS A 71 -18.64 -42.23 -14.84
CA HIS A 71 -17.96 -43.53 -14.71
C HIS A 71 -18.91 -44.70 -14.39
N ARG A 72 -20.00 -44.45 -13.65
CA ARG A 72 -21.05 -45.46 -13.34
C ARG A 72 -22.15 -45.56 -14.41
N GLY A 73 -22.13 -44.76 -15.47
CA GLY A 73 -23.18 -44.73 -16.49
C GLY A 73 -24.51 -44.13 -16.02
N GLU A 74 -24.50 -43.31 -14.97
CA GLU A 74 -25.67 -42.55 -14.51
C GLU A 74 -25.96 -41.36 -15.43
N VAL A 75 -24.92 -40.80 -16.04
CA VAL A 75 -25.00 -39.79 -17.10
C VAL A 75 -24.16 -40.24 -18.29
N ASP A 76 -24.61 -39.89 -19.49
CA ASP A 76 -23.97 -40.26 -20.74
C ASP A 76 -22.91 -39.21 -21.15
N ILE A 77 -23.09 -37.95 -20.75
CA ILE A 77 -22.12 -36.86 -20.97
C ILE A 77 -21.93 -36.09 -19.65
N ALA A 78 -20.68 -35.83 -19.28
CA ALA A 78 -20.33 -34.92 -18.19
C ALA A 78 -19.96 -33.54 -18.74
N LEU A 79 -20.80 -32.54 -18.48
CA LEU A 79 -20.65 -31.19 -19.02
C LEU A 79 -20.24 -30.19 -17.92
N GLY A 80 -19.12 -29.50 -18.14
CA GLY A 80 -18.63 -28.45 -17.27
C GLY A 80 -17.16 -28.14 -17.53
N PRO A 81 -16.55 -27.18 -16.80
CA PRO A 81 -15.12 -26.90 -16.85
C PRO A 81 -14.31 -28.00 -16.15
N LEU A 82 -14.35 -29.21 -16.70
CA LEU A 82 -13.59 -30.35 -16.21
C LEU A 82 -12.16 -30.28 -16.73
N ALA A 83 -11.22 -29.98 -15.84
CA ALA A 83 -9.80 -30.08 -16.16
C ALA A 83 -9.40 -31.54 -16.45
N ILE A 84 -8.69 -31.71 -17.56
CA ILE A 84 -8.14 -32.98 -18.03
C ILE A 84 -6.88 -33.27 -17.24
N ASN A 85 -6.84 -34.41 -16.55
CA ASN A 85 -5.65 -34.94 -15.89
C ASN A 85 -5.55 -36.45 -16.13
N GLU A 86 -4.39 -37.04 -15.83
CA GLU A 86 -4.14 -38.46 -16.10
C GLU A 86 -5.15 -39.37 -15.40
N GLU A 87 -5.45 -39.11 -14.13
CA GLU A 87 -6.39 -39.92 -13.34
C GLU A 87 -7.82 -39.92 -13.93
N ARG A 88 -8.32 -38.75 -14.34
CA ARG A 88 -9.68 -38.62 -14.89
C ARG A 88 -9.75 -39.15 -16.32
N ALA A 89 -8.72 -38.92 -17.14
CA ALA A 89 -8.64 -39.44 -18.50
C ALA A 89 -8.52 -40.97 -18.54
N ALA A 90 -7.95 -41.58 -17.50
CA ALA A 90 -7.94 -43.04 -17.34
C ALA A 90 -9.31 -43.63 -16.93
N ALA A 91 -10.20 -42.81 -16.36
CA ALA A 91 -11.50 -43.26 -15.84
C ALA A 91 -12.67 -43.04 -16.81
N VAL A 92 -12.60 -42.00 -17.64
CA VAL A 92 -13.63 -41.59 -18.60
C VAL A 92 -12.97 -41.02 -19.85
N ASP A 93 -13.51 -41.34 -21.03
CA ASP A 93 -13.06 -40.76 -22.29
C ASP A 93 -13.39 -39.25 -22.36
N MET A 94 -12.35 -38.43 -22.48
CA MET A 94 -12.48 -36.97 -22.56
C MET A 94 -12.41 -36.48 -24.00
N SER A 95 -13.17 -35.42 -24.30
CA SER A 95 -13.02 -34.71 -25.57
C SER A 95 -11.66 -34.04 -25.66
N VAL A 96 -11.32 -33.56 -26.86
CA VAL A 96 -10.22 -32.60 -27.00
C VAL A 96 -10.49 -31.37 -26.11
N PRO A 97 -9.44 -30.72 -25.55
CA PRO A 97 -9.62 -29.51 -24.75
C PRO A 97 -10.35 -28.45 -25.56
N LEU A 98 -11.49 -27.96 -25.05
CA LEU A 98 -12.27 -26.90 -25.71
C LEU A 98 -11.58 -25.53 -25.58
N PHE A 99 -10.91 -25.28 -24.45
CA PHE A 99 -10.13 -24.08 -24.17
C PHE A 99 -9.01 -24.39 -23.17
N TYR A 100 -8.04 -23.49 -23.08
CA TYR A 100 -6.97 -23.54 -22.07
C TYR A 100 -7.18 -22.42 -21.06
N ASP A 101 -7.05 -22.74 -19.78
CA ASP A 101 -7.16 -21.77 -18.69
C ASP A 101 -6.03 -21.98 -17.68
N GLN A 102 -5.74 -20.95 -16.89
CA GLN A 102 -4.70 -20.92 -15.88
C GLN A 102 -5.32 -20.91 -14.48
N GLN A 103 -4.62 -21.51 -13.52
CA GLN A 103 -4.97 -21.40 -12.10
C GLN A 103 -4.34 -20.13 -11.53
N VAL A 104 -5.14 -19.31 -10.88
CA VAL A 104 -4.70 -18.06 -10.26
C VAL A 104 -5.07 -18.04 -8.79
N ILE A 105 -4.25 -17.35 -8.00
CA ILE A 105 -4.57 -17.05 -6.62
C ILE A 105 -5.31 -15.71 -6.62
N SER A 106 -6.53 -15.72 -6.09
CA SER A 106 -7.38 -14.54 -6.04
C SER A 106 -7.78 -14.24 -4.61
N TYR A 107 -7.74 -12.97 -4.24
CA TYR A 107 -8.08 -12.50 -2.90
C TYR A 107 -8.71 -11.11 -3.00
N SER A 108 -9.43 -10.71 -1.95
CA SER A 108 -10.05 -9.39 -1.90
C SER A 108 -8.99 -8.29 -1.93
N ARG A 109 -9.19 -7.27 -2.78
CA ARG A 109 -8.26 -6.12 -2.91
C ARG A 109 -7.96 -5.55 -1.51
N PRO A 110 -6.68 -5.44 -1.11
CA PRO A 110 -6.35 -4.97 0.22
C PRO A 110 -6.77 -3.50 0.35
N LYS A 111 -7.30 -3.15 1.52
CA LYS A 111 -7.68 -1.77 1.83
C LYS A 111 -6.41 -0.95 2.02
N LEU A 112 -6.43 0.28 1.52
CA LEU A 112 -5.30 1.18 1.69
C LEU A 112 -5.22 1.64 3.14
N GLU A 113 -4.17 1.22 3.86
CA GLU A 113 -3.94 1.65 5.23
C GLU A 113 -3.25 3.02 5.28
N PRO A 114 -3.55 3.86 6.28
CA PRO A 114 -2.91 5.16 6.44
C PRO A 114 -1.43 5.00 6.80
N ASP A 115 -0.55 5.52 5.94
CA ASP A 115 0.90 5.49 6.15
C ASP A 115 1.36 6.66 7.03
N LEU A 116 1.61 6.37 8.31
CA LEU A 116 2.08 7.37 9.28
C LEU A 116 3.45 7.97 8.93
N ALA A 117 4.29 7.26 8.17
CA ALA A 117 5.63 7.73 7.78
C ALA A 117 5.71 8.19 6.32
N GLY A 118 4.55 8.37 5.66
CA GLY A 118 4.48 8.70 4.24
C GLY A 118 5.22 9.99 3.87
N PHE A 119 5.35 10.94 4.80
CA PHE A 119 6.07 12.20 4.58
C PHE A 119 7.61 12.05 4.50
N ILE A 120 8.18 10.92 4.94
CA ILE A 120 9.64 10.65 4.88
C ILE A 120 10.00 9.93 3.57
N ARG A 121 9.07 9.16 3.01
CA ARG A 121 9.27 8.33 1.80
C ARG A 121 9.66 9.07 0.50
N PRO A 122 9.42 10.39 0.29
CA PRO A 122 9.82 11.07 -0.95
C PRO A 122 11.33 11.05 -1.22
N PHE A 123 12.14 10.84 -0.19
CA PHE A 123 13.58 10.68 -0.30
C PHE A 123 14.02 9.33 0.27
N THR A 124 14.95 8.68 -0.42
CA THR A 124 15.60 7.46 0.09
C THR A 124 16.43 7.80 1.34
N PRO A 125 16.70 6.81 2.22
CA PRO A 125 17.52 7.04 3.41
C PRO A 125 18.89 7.66 3.08
N LEU A 126 19.50 7.24 1.97
CA LEU A 126 20.76 7.82 1.49
C LEU A 126 20.62 9.31 1.13
N MET A 127 19.53 9.69 0.48
CA MET A 127 19.26 11.09 0.12
C MET A 127 19.05 11.95 1.37
N TRP A 128 18.37 11.41 2.40
CA TRP A 128 18.25 12.09 3.70
C TRP A 128 19.61 12.32 4.37
N LEU A 129 20.50 11.32 4.35
CA LEU A 129 21.85 11.44 4.89
C LEU A 129 22.68 12.51 4.14
N ILE A 130 22.64 12.50 2.81
CA ILE A 130 23.36 13.50 1.99
C ILE A 130 22.80 14.90 2.25
N ASN A 131 21.48 15.08 2.26
CA ASN A 131 20.86 16.37 2.56
C ASN A 131 21.24 16.86 3.97
N GLY A 132 21.22 15.98 4.98
CA GLY A 132 21.66 16.32 6.33
C GLY A 132 23.13 16.74 6.38
N LEU A 133 24.00 16.04 5.66
CA LEU A 133 25.41 16.38 5.54
C LEU A 133 25.61 17.75 4.87
N VAL A 134 24.87 18.06 3.80
CA VAL A 134 24.91 19.38 3.14
C VAL A 134 24.48 20.49 4.10
N VAL A 135 23.40 20.31 4.86
CA VAL A 135 22.95 21.27 5.87
C VAL A 135 24.03 21.51 6.92
N ILE A 136 24.66 20.45 7.42
CA ILE A 136 25.76 20.53 8.40
C ILE A 136 26.96 21.26 7.82
N LEU A 137 27.37 20.95 6.59
CA LEU A 137 28.49 21.62 5.91
C LEU A 137 28.23 23.11 5.72
N VAL A 138 27.01 23.48 5.29
CA VAL A 138 26.63 24.89 5.14
C VAL A 138 26.62 25.59 6.50
N PHE A 139 26.09 24.95 7.54
CA PHE A 139 26.13 25.48 8.90
C PHE A 139 27.56 25.73 9.38
N ILE A 140 28.46 24.75 9.23
CA ILE A 140 29.88 24.91 9.57
C ILE A 140 30.53 26.04 8.76
N ALA A 141 30.29 26.09 7.45
CA ALA A 141 30.84 27.14 6.58
C ALA A 141 30.35 28.54 7.00
N THR A 142 29.06 28.67 7.35
CA THR A 142 28.50 29.94 7.84
C THR A 142 29.06 30.32 9.20
N CYS A 143 29.25 29.37 10.13
CA CYS A 143 29.92 29.59 11.40
C CYS A 143 31.36 30.10 11.20
N ILE A 144 32.16 29.45 10.33
CA ILE A 144 33.54 29.86 10.05
C ILE A 144 33.59 31.28 9.46
N LEU A 145 32.73 31.59 8.50
CA LEU A 145 32.74 32.88 7.79
C LEU A 145 32.15 34.04 8.60
N LEU A 146 31.25 33.76 9.54
CA LEU A 146 30.41 34.78 10.18
C LEU A 146 30.61 34.90 11.70
N VAL A 147 31.37 34.00 12.33
CA VAL A 147 31.85 34.19 13.72
C VAL A 147 32.98 35.24 13.78
N THR A 148 33.63 35.53 12.65
CA THR A 148 34.62 36.62 12.55
C THR A 148 33.92 37.99 12.70
N PRO A 149 34.31 38.86 13.67
CA PRO A 149 33.61 40.10 14.00
C PRO A 149 33.47 41.11 12.85
N SER A 150 34.28 40.99 11.78
CA SER A 150 34.29 41.89 10.63
C SER A 150 33.08 41.73 9.70
N SER A 151 32.33 40.63 9.83
CA SER A 151 31.18 40.27 8.97
C SER A 151 29.83 40.85 9.43
N TRP A 152 29.77 41.39 10.65
CA TRP A 152 28.56 41.97 11.25
C TRP A 152 28.62 43.50 11.23
N LYS A 153 29.00 44.09 10.10
CA LYS A 153 28.90 45.54 9.94
C LYS A 153 27.45 45.88 9.61
N SER A 154 26.74 46.42 10.61
CA SER A 154 25.49 47.11 10.38
C SER A 154 25.71 48.17 9.29
N HIS A 155 24.94 48.08 8.21
CA HIS A 155 24.79 49.21 7.31
C HIS A 155 24.15 50.35 8.11
N ARG A 156 24.98 51.21 8.72
CA ARG A 156 24.56 52.59 8.94
C ARG A 156 24.32 53.14 7.55
N GLY A 157 23.07 53.16 7.12
CA GLY A 157 22.65 54.11 6.11
C GLY A 157 23.07 55.48 6.63
N SER A 158 24.16 56.03 6.09
CA SER A 158 24.45 57.46 6.19
C SER A 158 23.44 58.19 5.31
N GLY A 159 22.17 58.09 5.69
CA GLY A 159 21.05 58.77 5.09
C GLY A 159 20.34 59.44 6.25
N SER A 160 20.52 60.75 6.34
CA SER A 160 19.63 61.64 7.08
C SER A 160 18.19 61.33 6.63
N SER A 161 17.50 60.46 7.36
CA SER A 161 16.12 60.09 7.12
C SER A 161 15.35 60.38 8.40
N SER A 162 14.50 61.38 8.24
CA SER A 162 13.60 61.97 9.22
C SER A 162 12.67 60.92 9.85
N GLY A 163 12.73 60.86 11.18
CA GLY A 163 11.57 60.80 12.09
C GLY A 163 10.65 59.56 12.15
N LEU A 164 10.39 58.82 11.07
CA LEU A 164 9.27 57.86 11.05
C LEU A 164 9.64 56.38 10.92
N THR A 165 10.88 56.02 10.57
CA THR A 165 11.29 54.62 10.36
C THR A 165 12.08 54.00 11.52
N ARG A 166 12.31 54.77 12.60
CA ARG A 166 13.13 54.34 13.75
C ARG A 166 12.53 53.19 14.58
N GLY A 167 11.24 52.89 14.42
CA GLY A 167 10.52 51.87 15.21
C GLY A 167 10.37 50.49 14.55
N LEU A 168 10.70 50.36 13.25
CA LEU A 168 10.48 49.11 12.49
C LEU A 168 11.77 48.39 12.09
N ALA A 169 12.94 49.02 12.30
CA ALA A 169 14.22 48.37 12.10
C ALA A 169 14.61 47.61 13.38
N VAL A 170 14.36 46.30 13.39
CA VAL A 170 14.88 45.40 14.44
C VAL A 170 16.41 45.42 14.35
N ASP A 171 17.06 45.97 15.37
CA ASP A 171 18.51 45.94 15.50
C ASP A 171 18.95 44.52 15.89
N TRP A 172 19.54 43.81 14.93
CA TRP A 172 20.06 42.46 15.10
C TRP A 172 21.50 42.44 15.64
N SER A 173 22.05 43.60 16.04
CA SER A 173 23.42 43.66 16.56
C SER A 173 23.51 43.05 17.97
N VAL A 174 24.21 41.92 18.08
CA VAL A 174 24.58 41.32 19.38
C VAL A 174 25.52 42.27 20.10
N ARG A 175 24.99 42.98 21.11
CA ARG A 175 25.70 44.02 21.87
C ARG A 175 26.69 43.46 22.90
N GLU A 176 26.67 42.16 23.16
CA GLU A 176 27.55 41.50 24.12
C GLU A 176 28.81 40.93 23.44
N THR A 177 29.98 41.41 23.87
CA THR A 177 31.31 40.97 23.38
C THR A 177 31.87 39.77 24.18
N GLY A 178 31.02 39.01 24.88
CA GLY A 178 31.39 37.84 25.70
C GLY A 178 30.99 36.49 25.08
N PRO A 179 31.30 35.35 25.75
CA PRO A 179 30.96 34.01 25.27
C PRO A 179 29.45 33.82 25.04
N ALA A 180 28.60 34.46 25.83
CA ALA A 180 27.14 34.45 25.67
C ALA A 180 26.68 35.04 24.32
N GLY A 181 27.32 36.12 23.87
CA GLY A 181 27.06 36.71 22.55
C GLY A 181 27.48 35.82 21.38
N THR A 182 28.51 34.99 21.55
CA THR A 182 28.92 34.01 20.54
C THR A 182 27.86 32.92 20.35
N TRP A 183 27.29 32.40 21.44
CA TRP A 183 26.21 31.39 21.37
C TRP A 183 24.94 31.93 20.73
N GLN A 184 24.57 33.18 21.01
CA GLN A 184 23.46 33.84 20.34
C GLN A 184 23.67 33.96 18.82
N ARG A 185 24.89 34.27 18.37
CA ARG A 185 25.23 34.29 16.93
C ARG A 185 25.13 32.91 16.31
N VAL A 186 25.65 31.87 16.97
CA VAL A 186 25.56 30.48 16.49
C VAL A 186 24.09 30.04 16.37
N TYR A 187 23.25 30.38 17.35
CA TYR A 187 21.81 30.12 17.29
C TYR A 187 21.13 30.82 16.10
N GLN A 188 21.42 32.11 15.89
CA GLN A 188 20.88 32.86 14.75
C GLN A 188 21.33 32.29 13.40
N LEU A 189 22.58 31.80 13.30
CA LEU A 189 23.09 31.13 12.11
C LEU A 189 22.41 29.78 11.87
N MET A 190 22.13 29.03 12.93
CA MET A 190 21.37 27.78 12.85
C MET A 190 19.94 28.05 12.35
N LEU A 191 19.26 29.07 12.89
CA LEU A 191 17.95 29.47 12.41
C LEU A 191 17.98 29.97 10.96
N TRP A 192 19.06 30.65 10.56
CA TRP A 192 19.25 31.09 9.18
C TRP A 192 19.39 29.90 8.23
N THR A 193 20.22 28.89 8.56
CA THR A 193 20.41 27.72 7.69
C THR A 193 19.12 26.91 7.54
N PHE A 194 18.41 26.62 8.64
CA PHE A 194 17.13 25.91 8.59
C PHE A 194 15.99 26.76 8.00
N GLY A 195 15.97 28.06 8.28
CA GLY A 195 14.96 28.99 7.77
C GLY A 195 14.94 29.07 6.26
N VAL A 196 16.11 29.14 5.61
CA VAL A 196 16.24 29.06 4.15
C VAL A 196 15.69 27.76 3.60
N LEU A 197 16.05 26.62 4.21
CA LEU A 197 15.58 25.29 3.77
C LEU A 197 14.06 25.17 3.85
N LEU A 198 13.45 25.76 4.88
CA LEU A 198 12.01 25.75 5.12
C LEU A 198 11.25 26.85 4.36
N ASN A 199 11.92 27.59 3.46
CA ASN A 199 11.35 28.74 2.73
C ASN A 199 10.77 29.83 3.63
N GLN A 200 11.36 30.05 4.81
CA GLN A 200 10.97 31.14 5.70
C GLN A 200 11.70 32.44 5.32
N SER A 201 11.05 33.57 5.56
CA SER A 201 11.65 34.88 5.35
C SER A 201 12.81 35.11 6.32
N MET A 202 13.94 35.61 5.81
CA MET A 202 15.10 35.90 6.64
C MET A 202 15.22 37.38 6.96
N ALA A 203 15.49 37.68 8.23
CA ALA A 203 15.70 39.04 8.69
C ALA A 203 17.15 39.55 8.47
N TRP A 204 18.10 38.65 8.16
CA TRP A 204 19.53 38.96 8.12
C TRP A 204 20.25 38.39 6.90
N PHE A 205 21.17 39.18 6.33
CA PHE A 205 22.01 38.80 5.19
C PHE A 205 23.48 39.16 5.45
N PRO A 206 24.43 38.29 5.05
CA PRO A 206 25.85 38.57 5.22
C PRO A 206 26.29 39.78 4.36
N SER A 207 27.07 40.69 4.96
CA SER A 207 27.60 41.86 4.25
C SER A 207 28.73 41.52 3.28
N ASN A 208 29.48 40.44 3.54
CA ASN A 208 30.69 40.07 2.81
C ASN A 208 30.35 39.38 1.47
N ASN A 209 31.12 39.68 0.41
CA ASN A 209 30.93 39.07 -0.92
C ASN A 209 30.96 37.53 -0.89
N THR A 210 31.90 36.93 -0.16
CA THR A 210 31.99 35.47 0.01
C THR A 210 30.74 34.88 0.68
N GLY A 211 30.22 35.56 1.71
CA GLY A 211 29.00 35.13 2.40
C GLY A 211 27.75 35.26 1.52
N ARG A 212 27.69 36.29 0.66
CA ARG A 212 26.61 36.47 -0.33
C ARG A 212 26.61 35.37 -1.38
N VAL A 213 27.79 34.99 -1.88
CA VAL A 213 27.93 33.88 -2.84
C VAL A 213 27.49 32.56 -2.20
N LEU A 214 27.99 32.25 -0.99
CA LEU A 214 27.57 31.05 -0.25
C LEU A 214 26.05 31.04 0.00
N GLY A 215 25.49 32.17 0.44
CA GLY A 215 24.05 32.32 0.65
C GLY A 215 23.25 32.17 -0.63
N GLY A 216 23.73 32.67 -1.77
CA GLY A 216 23.09 32.48 -3.08
C GLY A 216 23.05 31.01 -3.51
N PHE A 217 24.17 30.29 -3.36
CA PHE A 217 24.21 28.85 -3.62
C PHE A 217 23.31 28.07 -2.66
N TRP A 218 23.29 28.44 -1.37
CA TRP A 218 22.42 27.81 -0.39
C TRP A 218 20.93 28.04 -0.69
N LEU A 219 20.55 29.26 -1.07
CA LEU A 219 19.19 29.58 -1.50
C LEU A 219 18.76 28.75 -2.71
N MET A 220 19.62 28.63 -3.71
CA MET A 220 19.35 27.80 -4.90
C MET A 220 19.20 26.32 -4.52
N ALA A 221 20.14 25.79 -3.73
CA ALA A 221 20.10 24.40 -3.29
C ALA A 221 18.84 24.09 -2.45
N ALA A 222 18.51 24.95 -1.49
CA ALA A 222 17.31 24.83 -0.67
C ALA A 222 16.03 24.88 -1.50
N LEU A 223 15.95 25.77 -2.50
CA LEU A 223 14.83 25.85 -3.42
C LEU A 223 14.67 24.54 -4.22
N ILE A 224 15.76 24.00 -4.75
CA ILE A 224 15.74 22.73 -5.48
C ILE A 224 15.30 21.59 -4.55
N ILE A 225 15.91 21.46 -3.37
CA ILE A 225 15.59 20.39 -2.41
C ILE A 225 14.11 20.46 -2.01
N ALA A 226 13.61 21.65 -1.64
CA ALA A 226 12.23 21.85 -1.21
C ALA A 226 11.21 21.60 -2.34
N THR A 227 11.51 22.04 -3.56
CA THR A 227 10.61 21.84 -4.71
C THR A 227 10.55 20.37 -5.13
N VAL A 228 11.67 19.66 -5.15
CA VAL A 228 11.72 18.22 -5.45
C VAL A 228 11.01 17.43 -4.37
N TYR A 229 11.26 17.73 -3.09
CA TYR A 229 10.55 17.10 -1.97
C TYR A 229 9.03 17.27 -2.09
N ARG A 230 8.56 18.52 -2.26
CA ARG A 230 7.12 18.81 -2.39
C ARG A 230 6.50 18.12 -3.62
N SER A 231 7.20 18.10 -4.74
CA SER A 231 6.71 17.48 -5.99
C SER A 231 6.61 15.97 -5.87
N ASN A 232 7.64 15.31 -5.33
CA ASN A 232 7.64 13.87 -5.12
C ASN A 232 6.61 13.44 -4.08
N LEU A 233 6.46 14.20 -2.98
CA LEU A 233 5.42 13.96 -1.99
C LEU A 233 4.04 14.05 -2.62
N LYS A 234 3.77 15.09 -3.41
CA LYS A 234 2.50 15.25 -4.13
C LYS A 234 2.24 14.06 -5.06
N ALA A 235 3.23 13.60 -5.82
CA ALA A 235 3.08 12.47 -6.73
C ALA A 235 2.76 11.16 -5.99
N MET A 236 3.43 10.89 -4.87
CA MET A 236 3.19 9.68 -4.06
C MET A 236 1.82 9.66 -3.41
N ILE A 237 1.32 10.82 -2.96
CA ILE A 237 0.00 10.93 -2.35
C ILE A 237 -1.12 10.75 -3.39
N ILE A 238 -0.88 11.15 -4.64
CA ILE A 238 -1.85 11.00 -5.74
C ILE A 238 -2.00 9.53 -6.17
N ILE A 239 -0.89 8.77 -6.21
CA ILE A 239 -0.91 7.37 -6.63
C ILE A 239 -0.65 6.49 -5.40
N PRO A 240 -1.70 6.06 -4.69
CA PRO A 240 -1.53 5.18 -3.55
C PRO A 240 -0.95 3.84 -4.01
N LYS A 241 0.17 3.43 -3.40
CA LYS A 241 0.72 2.10 -3.63
C LYS A 241 -0.05 1.09 -2.78
N VAL A 242 -0.70 0.15 -3.44
CA VAL A 242 -1.28 -1.02 -2.79
C VAL A 242 -0.16 -2.04 -2.59
N ASN A 243 0.15 -2.37 -1.34
CA ASN A 243 1.09 -3.45 -1.04
C ASN A 243 0.34 -4.77 -1.19
N VAL A 244 0.77 -5.59 -2.15
CA VAL A 244 0.26 -6.95 -2.34
C VAL A 244 1.00 -7.85 -1.32
N PRO A 245 0.29 -8.60 -0.46
CA PRO A 245 0.91 -9.38 0.63
C PRO A 245 1.72 -10.59 0.14
N PHE A 246 1.41 -11.12 -1.06
CA PHE A 246 2.09 -12.26 -1.67
C PHE A 246 2.02 -12.16 -3.19
N ASN A 247 3.04 -12.65 -3.90
CA ASN A 247 3.07 -12.71 -5.37
C ASN A 247 3.06 -14.13 -5.92
N ASN A 248 3.36 -15.14 -5.09
CA ASN A 248 3.43 -16.52 -5.50
C ASN A 248 2.79 -17.45 -4.46
N LEU A 249 2.61 -18.72 -4.84
CA LEU A 249 1.99 -19.73 -3.97
C LEU A 249 2.86 -20.05 -2.74
N GLU A 250 4.18 -19.98 -2.86
CA GLU A 250 5.09 -20.28 -1.75
C GLU A 250 4.97 -19.23 -0.63
N GLU A 251 5.02 -17.95 -0.99
CA GLU A 251 4.77 -16.82 -0.08
C GLU A 251 3.37 -16.92 0.56
N LEU A 252 2.35 -17.34 -0.20
CA LEU A 252 1.00 -17.57 0.35
C LEU A 252 0.97 -18.66 1.42
N ILE A 253 1.74 -19.74 1.25
CA ILE A 253 1.78 -20.87 2.18
C ILE A 253 2.62 -20.56 3.42
N GLU A 254 3.66 -19.73 3.25
CA GLU A 254 4.56 -19.30 4.33
C GLU A 254 3.90 -18.25 5.24
N GLN A 255 3.08 -17.36 4.68
CA GLN A 255 2.28 -16.45 5.50
C GLN A 255 1.14 -17.21 6.20
N SER A 256 0.81 -16.77 7.41
CA SER A 256 -0.33 -17.29 8.18
C SER A 256 -1.47 -16.28 8.33
N GLU A 257 -1.32 -15.09 7.73
CA GLU A 257 -2.28 -13.99 7.86
C GLU A 257 -3.52 -14.20 6.98
N ILE A 258 -3.34 -14.72 5.77
CA ILE A 258 -4.42 -14.89 4.79
C ILE A 258 -4.68 -16.38 4.61
N PRO A 259 -5.77 -16.92 5.20
CA PRO A 259 -6.15 -18.31 4.97
C PRO A 259 -6.59 -18.50 3.51
N TYR A 260 -6.23 -19.62 2.91
CA TYR A 260 -6.61 -19.94 1.55
C TYR A 260 -7.48 -21.20 1.43
N ILE A 261 -8.28 -21.23 0.38
CA ILE A 261 -9.25 -22.27 0.08
C ILE A 261 -9.08 -22.79 -1.35
N VAL A 262 -9.53 -24.01 -1.58
CA VAL A 262 -9.57 -24.66 -2.90
C VAL A 262 -10.95 -25.23 -3.13
N ILE A 263 -11.36 -25.33 -4.39
CA ILE A 263 -12.65 -25.94 -4.76
C ILE A 263 -12.61 -27.45 -4.54
N GLY A 264 -13.46 -27.94 -3.63
CA GLY A 264 -13.65 -29.35 -3.33
C GLY A 264 -14.10 -30.14 -4.55
N GLY A 265 -13.53 -31.33 -4.75
CA GLY A 265 -13.81 -32.13 -5.95
C GLY A 265 -13.14 -31.62 -7.22
N GLY A 266 -12.50 -30.45 -7.20
CA GLY A 266 -11.76 -29.88 -8.34
C GLY A 266 -10.43 -30.57 -8.62
N ALA A 267 -9.83 -30.26 -9.77
CA ALA A 267 -8.54 -30.85 -10.16
C ALA A 267 -7.39 -30.40 -9.23
N VAL A 268 -7.34 -29.12 -8.85
CA VAL A 268 -6.36 -28.59 -7.89
C VAL A 268 -6.47 -29.31 -6.54
N TYR A 269 -7.69 -29.55 -6.08
CA TYR A 269 -7.96 -30.29 -4.86
C TYR A 269 -7.42 -31.73 -4.92
N SER A 270 -7.66 -32.46 -6.03
CA SER A 270 -7.06 -33.80 -6.20
C SER A 270 -5.54 -33.76 -6.26
N THR A 271 -4.96 -32.78 -6.95
CA THR A 271 -3.50 -32.65 -7.08
C THR A 271 -2.85 -32.36 -5.73
N PHE A 272 -3.42 -31.46 -4.92
CA PHE A 272 -2.90 -31.15 -3.59
C PHE A 272 -3.01 -32.35 -2.65
N LYS A 273 -4.13 -33.08 -2.72
CA LYS A 273 -4.35 -34.29 -1.93
C LYS A 273 -3.41 -35.45 -2.30
N ALA A 274 -3.07 -35.58 -3.58
CA ALA A 274 -2.19 -36.65 -4.08
C ALA A 274 -0.69 -36.32 -3.95
N ALA A 275 -0.34 -35.05 -3.76
CA ALA A 275 1.04 -34.60 -3.67
C ALA A 275 1.77 -35.13 -2.42
N ALA A 276 3.08 -35.35 -2.54
CA ALA A 276 3.93 -35.75 -1.43
C ALA A 276 4.04 -34.62 -0.39
N ARG A 277 4.02 -34.95 0.91
CA ARG A 277 3.94 -33.97 2.02
C ARG A 277 5.10 -32.96 2.06
N ASP A 278 6.27 -33.33 1.55
CA ASP A 278 7.47 -32.51 1.46
C ASP A 278 7.46 -31.54 0.27
N SER A 279 6.67 -31.83 -0.77
CA SER A 279 6.50 -30.94 -1.92
C SER A 279 5.70 -29.67 -1.59
N LEU A 280 5.83 -28.63 -2.42
CA LEU A 280 5.06 -27.39 -2.28
C LEU A 280 3.55 -27.65 -2.19
N PHE A 281 3.00 -28.51 -3.05
CA PHE A 281 1.58 -28.84 -3.05
C PHE A 281 1.14 -29.68 -1.85
N GLY A 282 2.02 -30.52 -1.29
CA GLY A 282 1.75 -31.24 -0.06
C GLY A 282 1.72 -30.33 1.17
N ARG A 283 2.63 -29.34 1.23
CA ARG A 283 2.57 -28.25 2.22
C ARG A 283 1.31 -27.39 2.05
N ALA A 284 0.92 -27.14 0.80
CA ALA A 284 -0.33 -26.45 0.49
C ALA A 284 -1.57 -27.22 0.95
N TRP A 285 -1.52 -28.55 0.90
CA TRP A 285 -2.61 -29.38 1.41
C TRP A 285 -2.68 -29.37 2.94
N SER A 286 -1.53 -29.41 3.63
CA SER A 286 -1.52 -29.41 5.10
C SER A 286 -1.97 -28.09 5.71
N ASN A 287 -1.68 -26.96 5.03
CA ASN A 287 -2.02 -25.61 5.49
C ASN A 287 -3.35 -25.10 4.90
N LEU A 288 -4.11 -25.95 4.21
CA LEU A 288 -5.40 -25.59 3.63
C LEU A 288 -6.42 -25.31 4.75
N ALA A 289 -7.06 -24.14 4.71
CA ALA A 289 -8.06 -23.78 5.73
C ALA A 289 -9.34 -24.63 5.57
N GLN A 290 -9.92 -24.62 4.38
CA GLN A 290 -11.10 -25.41 4.04
C GLN A 290 -11.27 -25.59 2.53
N ALA A 291 -12.10 -26.56 2.14
CA ALA A 291 -12.51 -26.77 0.75
C ALA A 291 -13.92 -26.25 0.52
N ALA A 292 -14.11 -25.39 -0.49
CA ALA A 292 -15.42 -24.89 -0.88
C ALA A 292 -16.04 -25.81 -1.94
N TRP A 293 -17.26 -26.29 -1.72
CA TRP A 293 -17.89 -27.28 -2.62
C TRP A 293 -18.78 -26.65 -3.67
N THR A 294 -19.24 -25.43 -3.42
CA THR A 294 -20.09 -24.68 -4.34
C THR A 294 -19.45 -23.35 -4.74
N TYR A 295 -19.82 -22.88 -5.93
CA TYR A 295 -19.39 -21.57 -6.43
C TYR A 295 -19.77 -20.43 -5.46
N GLN A 296 -21.00 -20.46 -4.94
CA GLN A 296 -21.53 -19.45 -4.02
C GLN A 296 -20.79 -19.44 -2.66
N GLU A 297 -20.44 -20.62 -2.15
CA GLU A 297 -19.65 -20.74 -0.92
C GLU A 297 -18.24 -20.17 -1.12
N GLY A 298 -17.56 -20.54 -2.21
CA GLY A 298 -16.24 -19.98 -2.54
C GLY A 298 -16.25 -18.47 -2.61
N LEU A 299 -17.24 -17.89 -3.30
CA LEU A 299 -17.44 -16.44 -3.37
C LEU A 299 -17.65 -15.79 -2.00
N ARG A 300 -18.47 -16.41 -1.14
CA ARG A 300 -18.77 -15.88 0.18
C ARG A 300 -17.50 -15.77 1.03
N LEU A 301 -16.64 -16.78 0.98
CA LEU A 301 -15.41 -16.86 1.76
C LEU A 301 -14.38 -15.79 1.34
N ILE A 302 -14.30 -15.50 0.04
CA ILE A 302 -13.39 -14.48 -0.48
C ILE A 302 -13.88 -13.07 -0.11
N LEU A 303 -15.17 -12.81 -0.38
CA LEU A 303 -15.73 -11.45 -0.29
C LEU A 303 -16.02 -11.01 1.15
N TYR A 304 -16.47 -11.93 2.01
CA TYR A 304 -16.87 -11.60 3.38
C TYR A 304 -15.84 -12.01 4.43
N GLU A 305 -15.17 -13.15 4.24
CA GLU A 305 -14.23 -13.69 5.23
C GLU A 305 -12.77 -13.39 4.89
N GLY A 306 -12.49 -12.78 3.72
CA GLY A 306 -11.14 -12.35 3.35
C GLY A 306 -10.17 -13.49 3.00
N HIS A 307 -10.69 -14.68 2.67
CA HIS A 307 -9.84 -15.81 2.25
C HIS A 307 -9.29 -15.61 0.84
N ALA A 308 -8.10 -16.15 0.58
CA ALA A 308 -7.61 -16.33 -0.78
C ALA A 308 -8.18 -17.63 -1.40
N ILE A 309 -8.45 -17.64 -2.69
CA ILE A 309 -8.89 -18.83 -3.41
C ILE A 309 -7.91 -19.18 -4.52
N ILE A 310 -7.69 -20.48 -4.75
CA ILE A 310 -7.00 -20.99 -5.93
C ILE A 310 -8.04 -21.57 -6.87
N ILE A 311 -8.23 -20.92 -8.01
CA ILE A 311 -9.30 -21.21 -8.97
C ILE A 311 -8.88 -20.78 -10.37
N ASP A 312 -9.63 -21.20 -11.38
CA ASP A 312 -9.39 -20.82 -12.77
C ASP A 312 -9.58 -19.31 -13.00
N HIS A 313 -8.73 -18.76 -13.85
CA HIS A 313 -8.67 -17.32 -14.15
C HIS A 313 -9.99 -16.82 -14.75
N THR A 314 -10.61 -17.58 -15.65
CA THR A 314 -11.88 -17.19 -16.28
C THR A 314 -12.99 -17.02 -15.25
N THR A 315 -13.09 -17.91 -14.26
CA THR A 315 -14.10 -17.79 -13.20
C THR A 315 -13.91 -16.51 -12.39
N ILE A 316 -12.68 -16.13 -12.05
CA ILE A 316 -12.42 -14.90 -11.28
C ILE A 316 -12.65 -13.64 -12.12
N LEU A 317 -12.26 -13.66 -13.39
CA LEU A 317 -12.63 -12.57 -14.30
C LEU A 317 -14.14 -12.39 -14.32
N ASN A 318 -14.93 -13.46 -14.48
CA ASN A 318 -16.38 -13.37 -14.42
C ASN A 318 -16.91 -12.72 -13.11
N VAL A 319 -16.26 -12.97 -11.98
CA VAL A 319 -16.59 -12.33 -10.69
C VAL A 319 -16.25 -10.83 -10.69
N LEU A 320 -15.06 -10.47 -11.15
CA LEU A 320 -14.60 -9.07 -11.20
C LEU A 320 -15.48 -8.22 -12.12
N HIS A 321 -16.06 -8.83 -13.15
CA HIS A 321 -16.87 -8.14 -14.15
C HIS A 321 -18.28 -7.75 -13.71
N GLY A 322 -18.80 -8.29 -12.60
CA GLY A 322 -20.04 -7.84 -11.96
C GLY A 322 -21.33 -7.88 -12.81
N SER A 323 -21.32 -8.26 -14.09
CA SER A 323 -22.48 -8.22 -14.98
C SER A 323 -22.39 -9.22 -16.12
N PHE A 324 -22.78 -10.46 -15.84
CA PHE A 324 -23.23 -11.41 -16.86
C PHE A 324 -24.71 -11.71 -16.64
N SER A 325 -25.55 -10.74 -16.98
CA SER A 325 -26.94 -11.06 -17.29
C SER A 325 -27.44 -10.12 -18.38
N LYS A 326 -27.81 -10.70 -19.54
CA LYS A 326 -28.84 -10.24 -20.51
C LYS A 326 -28.48 -9.97 -21.98
N VAL A 327 -27.24 -9.98 -22.47
CA VAL A 327 -26.99 -9.46 -23.85
C VAL A 327 -26.63 -10.51 -24.92
N THR A 328 -26.35 -11.76 -24.59
CA THR A 328 -25.69 -12.66 -25.55
C THR A 328 -26.60 -13.70 -26.24
N PHE A 329 -27.70 -13.27 -26.88
CA PHE A 329 -28.53 -14.18 -27.69
C PHE A 329 -28.54 -13.86 -29.20
N MET A 330 -27.86 -12.80 -29.67
CA MET A 330 -27.99 -12.35 -31.07
C MET A 330 -26.73 -12.40 -31.95
N SER A 331 -25.54 -12.70 -31.42
CA SER A 331 -24.30 -12.67 -32.23
C SER A 331 -23.68 -14.04 -32.54
N ILE A 332 -24.47 -15.12 -32.42
CA ILE A 332 -23.99 -16.51 -32.58
C ILE A 332 -24.34 -17.03 -33.98
N ARG A 333 -23.88 -16.33 -35.02
CA ARG A 333 -23.90 -16.90 -36.37
C ARG A 333 -22.55 -16.66 -37.05
N GLU A 334 -21.74 -17.72 -36.98
CA GLU A 334 -20.63 -18.11 -37.85
C GLU A 334 -19.16 -17.91 -37.39
N HIS A 335 -18.46 -19.05 -37.27
CA HIS A 335 -17.01 -19.37 -37.33
C HIS A 335 -16.02 -18.85 -36.25
N GLY A 336 -15.37 -19.79 -35.52
CA GLY A 336 -14.10 -19.55 -34.79
C GLY A 336 -14.19 -19.08 -33.34
N LEU A 337 -15.31 -19.36 -32.67
CA LEU A 337 -15.87 -18.43 -31.68
C LEU A 337 -15.36 -18.60 -30.25
N ILE A 338 -14.67 -19.66 -29.83
CA ILE A 338 -14.24 -19.79 -28.40
C ILE A 338 -13.28 -18.69 -27.95
N ASN A 339 -12.23 -18.40 -28.73
CA ASN A 339 -11.31 -17.32 -28.39
C ASN A 339 -11.97 -15.94 -28.53
N HIS A 340 -12.95 -15.80 -29.43
CA HIS A 340 -13.72 -14.58 -29.60
C HIS A 340 -14.76 -14.41 -28.48
N TRP A 341 -15.41 -15.47 -27.99
CA TRP A 341 -16.30 -15.48 -26.84
C TRP A 341 -15.52 -15.14 -25.58
N MET A 342 -14.34 -15.73 -25.39
CA MET A 342 -13.44 -15.32 -24.33
C MET A 342 -13.03 -13.85 -24.46
N HIS A 343 -12.72 -13.34 -25.65
CA HIS A 343 -12.28 -11.95 -25.81
C HIS A 343 -13.40 -10.90 -25.84
N GLU A 344 -14.58 -11.16 -26.40
CA GLU A 344 -15.70 -10.22 -26.48
C GLU A 344 -16.66 -10.34 -25.29
N GLU A 345 -16.93 -11.56 -24.80
CA GLU A 345 -17.84 -11.75 -23.68
C GLU A 345 -17.13 -11.45 -22.35
N LEU A 346 -15.89 -11.91 -22.13
CA LEU A 346 -15.17 -11.62 -20.88
C LEU A 346 -14.62 -10.19 -20.80
N MET A 347 -14.43 -9.44 -21.88
CA MET A 347 -13.72 -8.13 -21.81
C MET A 347 -14.63 -6.91 -21.69
N ASN A 348 -15.96 -7.04 -21.67
CA ASN A 348 -16.86 -5.87 -21.68
C ASN A 348 -17.29 -5.41 -20.27
N SER A 349 -16.33 -5.26 -19.35
CA SER A 349 -16.47 -4.32 -18.24
C SER A 349 -15.23 -3.42 -18.20
N THR A 350 -15.37 -2.23 -18.78
CA THR A 350 -14.29 -1.25 -18.90
C THR A 350 -13.84 -0.68 -17.55
N HIS A 351 -14.54 -1.00 -16.46
CA HIS A 351 -14.31 -0.43 -15.14
C HIS A 351 -13.50 -1.34 -14.20
N CYS A 352 -13.52 -2.66 -14.39
CA CYS A 352 -12.82 -3.61 -13.49
C CYS A 352 -11.57 -4.27 -14.11
N LEU A 353 -11.42 -4.23 -15.45
CA LEU A 353 -10.30 -4.86 -16.18
C LEU A 353 -9.13 -3.97 -16.49
N THR A 354 -9.19 -2.70 -16.14
CA THR A 354 -8.08 -1.79 -16.39
C THR A 354 -6.82 -2.40 -15.75
N PRO A 355 -5.80 -2.79 -16.55
CA PRO A 355 -4.55 -3.31 -16.01
C PRO A 355 -4.00 -2.31 -14.98
N PRO A 356 -3.28 -2.79 -13.96
CA PRO A 356 -2.71 -1.90 -12.95
C PRO A 356 -1.80 -0.87 -13.64
N GLY A 357 -2.33 0.35 -13.84
CA GLY A 357 -1.69 1.42 -14.62
C GLY A 357 -2.56 2.15 -15.66
N SER A 358 -3.76 1.66 -16.01
CA SER A 358 -4.62 2.32 -17.03
C SER A 358 -6.00 2.77 -16.54
N GLU A 359 -6.25 2.78 -15.22
CA GLU A 359 -7.44 3.42 -14.65
C GLU A 359 -7.37 4.94 -14.93
N PRO A 360 -8.49 5.60 -15.32
CA PRO A 360 -8.59 7.04 -15.10
C PRO A 360 -8.42 7.24 -13.60
N ILE A 361 -7.33 7.91 -13.19
CA ILE A 361 -6.95 8.12 -11.80
C ILE A 361 -8.19 8.56 -11.03
N GLU A 362 -8.83 7.62 -10.32
CA GLU A 362 -9.93 7.95 -9.43
C GLU A 362 -9.27 8.82 -8.37
N GLN A 363 -9.48 10.13 -8.47
CA GLN A 363 -8.84 11.10 -7.60
C GLN A 363 -9.38 10.87 -6.19
N ARG A 364 -8.73 9.96 -5.45
CA ARG A 364 -8.98 9.76 -4.04
C ARG A 364 -8.80 11.12 -3.37
N SER A 365 -9.90 11.66 -2.85
CA SER A 365 -9.85 12.89 -2.08
C SER A 365 -8.89 12.69 -0.91
N LEU A 366 -7.98 13.62 -0.72
CA LEU A 366 -7.08 13.65 0.44
C LEU A 366 -7.89 13.61 1.74
N GLN A 367 -7.63 12.61 2.58
CA GLN A 367 -8.33 12.45 3.85
C GLN A 367 -7.42 12.85 5.01
N LEU A 368 -8.02 13.19 6.15
CA LEU A 368 -7.28 13.56 7.35
C LEU A 368 -6.33 12.45 7.82
N GLN A 369 -6.72 11.19 7.59
CA GLN A 369 -5.92 10.02 7.95
C GLN A 369 -4.55 9.96 7.25
N ASP A 370 -4.43 10.53 6.04
CA ASP A 370 -3.17 10.56 5.30
C ASP A 370 -2.15 11.53 5.95
N PHE A 371 -2.60 12.40 6.88
CA PHE A 371 -1.77 13.42 7.54
C PHE A 371 -1.55 13.16 9.04
N TYR A 372 -2.03 12.04 9.60
CA TYR A 372 -1.89 11.74 11.04
C TYR A 372 -0.44 11.78 11.53
N GLY A 373 0.51 11.23 10.76
CA GLY A 373 1.92 11.27 11.11
C GLY A 373 2.48 12.69 11.29
N VAL A 374 2.06 13.63 10.44
CA VAL A 374 2.50 15.04 10.51
C VAL A 374 1.91 15.72 11.76
N PHE A 375 0.64 15.47 12.07
CA PHE A 375 0.01 16.02 13.28
C PHE A 375 0.60 15.44 14.56
N ILE A 376 0.94 14.15 14.58
CA ILE A 376 1.62 13.50 15.72
C ILE A 376 3.00 14.14 15.94
N LEU A 377 3.77 14.34 14.87
CA LEU A 377 5.09 14.99 14.94
C LEU A 377 4.98 16.42 15.49
N PHE A 378 4.01 17.20 15.02
CA PHE A 378 3.76 18.54 15.51
C PHE A 378 3.36 18.55 16.99
N GLY A 379 2.45 17.66 17.39
CA GLY A 379 2.02 17.50 18.79
C GLY A 379 3.18 17.14 19.72
N PHE A 380 4.04 16.20 19.31
CA PHE A 380 5.25 15.85 20.04
C PHE A 380 6.20 17.05 20.20
N GLY A 381 6.40 17.84 19.13
CA GLY A 381 7.22 19.04 19.16
C GLY A 381 6.71 20.10 20.16
N LEU A 382 5.39 20.32 20.23
CA LEU A 382 4.79 21.24 21.19
C LEU A 382 4.97 20.78 22.63
N VAL A 383 4.76 19.48 22.90
CA VAL A 383 4.95 18.91 24.24
C VAL A 383 6.40 19.04 24.68
N LEU A 384 7.35 18.70 23.81
CA LEU A 384 8.78 18.82 24.09
C LEU A 384 9.17 20.28 24.37
N SER A 385 8.67 21.23 23.57
CA SER A 385 8.92 22.65 23.78
C SER A 385 8.38 23.14 25.14
N LEU A 386 7.19 22.67 25.53
CA LEU A 386 6.60 23.01 26.82
C LEU A 386 7.38 22.41 27.99
N LEU A 387 7.88 21.17 27.84
CA LEU A 387 8.74 20.54 28.84
C LEU A 387 10.05 21.30 29.04
N VAL A 388 10.72 21.72 27.95
CA VAL A 388 11.96 22.52 28.04
C VAL A 388 11.68 23.84 28.76
N PHE A 389 10.61 24.54 28.40
CA PHE A 389 10.21 25.78 29.06
C PHE A 389 9.94 25.60 30.56
N LEU A 390 9.24 24.53 30.95
CA LEU A 390 8.99 24.22 32.37
C LEU A 390 10.28 23.89 33.12
N LEU A 391 11.21 23.16 32.49
CA LEU A 391 12.53 22.87 33.07
C LEU A 391 13.35 24.14 33.27
N GLU A 392 13.34 25.07 32.30
CA GLU A 392 13.99 26.38 32.44
C GLU A 392 13.41 27.17 33.62
N LEU A 393 12.08 27.21 33.76
CA LEU A 393 11.43 27.88 34.90
C LEU A 393 11.77 27.26 36.26
N VAL A 394 11.86 25.93 36.32
CA VAL A 394 12.24 25.22 37.55
C VAL A 394 13.71 25.48 37.88
N TRP A 395 14.58 25.45 36.87
CA TRP A 395 16.00 25.73 37.00
C TRP A 395 16.25 27.15 37.51
N ASP A 396 15.62 28.16 36.90
CA ASP A 396 15.73 29.56 37.33
C ASP A 396 15.24 29.77 38.77
N ARG A 397 14.15 29.10 39.16
CA ARG A 397 13.67 29.18 40.55
C ARG A 397 14.64 28.54 41.54
N LEU A 398 15.24 27.40 41.20
CA LEU A 398 16.21 26.71 42.05
C LEU A 398 17.53 27.50 42.18
N CYS A 399 18.04 28.06 41.08
CA CYS A 399 19.24 28.90 41.10
C CYS A 399 19.03 30.18 41.91
N ASN A 400 17.90 30.88 41.73
CA ASN A 400 17.57 32.09 42.49
C ASN A 400 17.37 31.80 43.99
N HIS A 401 16.84 30.62 44.36
CA HIS A 401 16.72 30.23 45.76
C HIS A 401 18.09 29.99 46.42
N HIS A 402 19.06 29.46 45.66
CA HIS A 402 20.42 29.21 46.14
C HIS A 402 21.22 30.51 46.35
N GLU A 403 21.02 31.54 45.52
CA GLU A 403 21.62 32.87 45.70
C GLU A 403 21.00 33.66 46.88
N GLY A 404 19.71 33.46 47.15
CA GLY A 404 19.05 34.06 48.32
C GLY A 404 19.59 33.52 49.66
N LEU A 405 19.95 32.24 49.72
CA LEU A 405 20.54 31.61 50.90
C LEU A 405 21.99 32.05 51.16
N SER A 406 22.79 32.26 50.10
CA SER A 406 24.19 32.70 50.23
C SER A 406 24.34 34.16 50.67
N GLN A 407 23.39 35.04 50.29
CA GLN A 407 23.35 36.43 50.77
C GLN A 407 22.90 36.56 52.25
N SER A 408 22.14 35.60 52.79
CA SER A 408 21.74 35.64 54.21
C SER A 408 22.90 35.31 55.15
N THR A 409 23.82 34.42 54.75
CA THR A 409 24.98 34.01 55.54
C THR A 409 26.07 35.09 55.61
N THR A 410 26.12 36.01 54.65
CA THR A 410 27.13 37.10 54.62
C THR A 410 26.76 38.31 55.46
N ARG A 411 25.54 38.40 56.01
CA ARG A 411 25.07 39.58 56.78
C ARG A 411 25.27 39.49 58.30
N THR A 412 25.85 38.41 58.83
CA THR A 412 26.00 38.16 60.28
C THR A 412 27.45 38.18 60.80
N GLN A 413 28.35 39.00 60.25
CA GLN A 413 29.61 39.33 60.91
C GLN A 413 29.72 40.84 61.22
N PRO A 414 29.77 41.25 62.50
CA PRO A 414 30.04 42.63 62.86
C PRO A 414 31.54 42.94 62.72
N THR A 415 31.85 44.00 61.98
CA THR A 415 33.18 44.57 61.84
C THR A 415 33.51 45.42 63.07
N THR A 416 34.43 44.94 63.91
CA THR A 416 35.17 45.79 64.86
C THR A 416 36.66 45.65 64.57
N ALA A 417 37.25 46.70 63.99
CA ALA A 417 38.69 46.92 63.96
C ALA A 417 38.96 48.38 64.42
N PRO A 418 39.89 48.62 65.36
CA PRO A 418 40.14 49.95 65.90
C PRO A 418 41.06 50.78 65.00
N ARG A 419 40.79 52.10 64.95
CA ARG A 419 41.64 53.13 64.33
C ARG A 419 42.92 53.34 65.14
N LEU A 420 44.07 53.24 64.49
CA LEU A 420 45.32 53.84 64.95
C LEU A 420 45.41 55.27 64.38
N LEU A 421 45.47 56.24 65.28
CA LEU A 421 45.74 57.66 65.01
C LEU A 421 47.26 57.90 65.12
N THR A 422 47.81 58.68 64.20
CA THR A 422 49.15 59.29 64.31
C THR A 422 48.99 60.79 64.62
N SER A 423 49.58 61.25 65.72
CA SER A 423 50.26 62.55 65.87
C SER A 423 50.90 62.65 67.25
N ASP A 424 52.22 62.46 67.33
CA ASP A 424 53.20 63.51 67.71
C ASP A 424 54.63 62.98 67.52
#